data_AF-A0A3C0QGE2-F1
#
_entry.id   AF-A0A3C0QGE2-F1
#
_cell.length_a   1.000
_cell.length_b   1.000
_cell.length_c   1.000
_cell.angle_alpha   90.00
_cell.angle_beta   90.00
_cell.angle_gamma   90.00
#
_symmetry.space_group_name_H-M   'P 1'
#
loop_
_entity.id
_entity.type
_entity.pdbx_description
1 polymer ?
#
loop_
_entity_poly.entity_id
_entity_poly.type
_entity_poly.pdbx_seq_one_letter_code
_entity_poly.pdbx_strand_id
1 'polypeptide(L)'
;MKRTGAIFVEVIVSILLFIVGILALTGTLFYGVKMVTESRQETINEQEYKNSVENEILGIIQGSDTTPSGLPVGSDQIIINSRPLPFTLYRYKQEGKEGTEMYLIKRGNTP
;
A
#
# COMPACT_ATOMS: atom_id res chain seq x y z
N MET A 1 16.48 -65.92 -11.97
CA MET A 1 16.88 -64.77 -12.81
C MET A 1 16.10 -63.55 -12.37
N LYS A 2 16.75 -62.58 -11.69
CA LYS A 2 16.10 -61.31 -11.30
C LYS A 2 15.76 -60.54 -12.58
N ARG A 3 14.49 -60.15 -12.73
CA ARG A 3 13.95 -59.44 -13.92
C ARG A 3 14.63 -58.08 -14.04
N THR A 4 15.62 -57.97 -14.92
CA THR A 4 16.40 -56.75 -15.19
C THR A 4 15.50 -55.54 -15.50
N GLY A 5 14.32 -55.76 -16.09
CA GLY A 5 13.34 -54.70 -16.36
C GLY A 5 12.69 -54.07 -15.12
N ALA A 6 12.65 -54.75 -13.97
CA ALA A 6 12.07 -54.18 -12.74
C ALA A 6 12.94 -53.07 -12.14
N ILE A 7 14.27 -53.22 -12.23
CA ILE A 7 15.24 -52.25 -11.70
C ILE A 7 15.22 -50.95 -12.51
N PHE A 8 15.12 -51.04 -13.85
CA PHE A 8 15.04 -49.86 -14.71
C PHE A 8 13.77 -49.03 -14.45
N VAL A 9 12.62 -49.69 -14.24
CA VAL A 9 11.37 -49.01 -13.93
C VAL A 9 11.46 -48.29 -12.57
N GLU A 10 12.04 -48.94 -11.56
CA GLU A 10 12.22 -48.36 -10.22
C GLU A 10 13.11 -47.12 -10.23
N VAL A 11 14.19 -47.12 -11.03
CA VAL A 11 15.06 -45.96 -11.20
C VAL A 11 14.33 -44.81 -11.88
N ILE A 12 13.54 -45.08 -12.93
CA ILE A 12 12.76 -44.05 -13.63
C ILE A 12 11.71 -43.44 -12.69
N VAL A 13 11.00 -44.27 -11.93
CA VAL A 13 10.02 -43.79 -10.93
C VAL A 13 10.69 -42.93 -9.86
N SER A 14 11.88 -43.32 -9.39
CA SER A 14 12.63 -42.55 -8.41
C SER A 14 13.06 -41.18 -8.94
N ILE A 15 13.51 -41.12 -10.21
CA ILE A 15 13.87 -39.86 -10.87
C ILE A 15 12.63 -38.96 -11.03
N LEU A 16 11.48 -39.52 -11.43
CA LEU A 16 10.24 -38.77 -11.57
C LEU A 16 9.77 -38.18 -10.25
N LEU A 17 9.75 -38.98 -9.18
CA LEU A 17 9.40 -38.50 -7.84
C LEU A 17 10.34 -37.40 -7.35
N PHE A 18 11.64 -37.55 -7.64
CA PHE A 18 12.64 -36.54 -7.29
C PHE A 18 12.42 -35.21 -8.03
N ILE A 19 12.16 -35.26 -9.34
CA ILE A 19 11.88 -34.06 -10.15
C ILE A 19 10.61 -33.37 -9.66
N VAL A 20 9.54 -34.13 -9.41
CA VAL A 20 8.30 -33.57 -8.85
C VAL A 20 8.55 -32.91 -7.50
N GLY A 21 9.36 -33.53 -6.63
CA GLY A 21 9.76 -32.95 -5.35
C GLY A 21 10.51 -31.63 -5.50
N ILE A 22 11.47 -31.54 -6.43
CA ILE A 22 12.21 -30.30 -6.70
C ILE A 22 11.28 -29.21 -7.25
N LEU A 23 10.37 -29.56 -8.17
CA LEU A 23 9.42 -28.61 -8.74
C LEU A 23 8.47 -28.06 -7.66
N ALA A 24 7.96 -28.93 -6.78
CA ALA A 24 7.11 -28.52 -5.65
C ALA A 24 7.86 -27.58 -4.68
N LEU A 25 9.11 -27.90 -4.36
CA LEU A 25 9.94 -27.07 -3.49
C LEU A 25 10.25 -25.71 -4.14
N THR A 26 10.60 -25.71 -5.43
CA THR A 26 10.91 -24.47 -6.16
C THR A 26 9.68 -23.59 -6.26
N GLY A 27 8.50 -24.16 -6.57
CA GLY A 27 7.24 -23.43 -6.65
C GLY A 27 6.85 -22.76 -5.33
N THR A 28 6.99 -23.49 -4.21
CA THR A 28 6.65 -22.94 -2.88
C THR A 28 7.61 -21.83 -2.45
N LEU A 29 8.91 -21.97 -2.71
CA LEU A 29 9.90 -20.91 -2.43
C LEU A 29 9.65 -19.66 -3.29
N PHE A 30 9.41 -19.83 -4.58
CA PHE A 30 9.18 -18.70 -5.49
C PHE A 30 7.90 -17.94 -5.15
N TYR A 31 6.83 -18.66 -4.83
CA TYR A 31 5.56 -18.06 -4.41
C TYR A 31 5.70 -17.33 -3.07
N GLY A 32 6.38 -17.93 -2.10
CA GLY A 32 6.63 -17.32 -0.80
C GLY A 32 7.46 -16.03 -0.90
N VAL A 33 8.55 -16.04 -1.68
CA VAL A 33 9.39 -14.85 -1.89
C VAL A 33 8.63 -13.76 -2.64
N LYS A 34 7.86 -14.12 -3.67
CA LYS A 34 7.06 -13.17 -4.44
C LYS A 34 6.03 -12.46 -3.56
N MET A 35 5.27 -13.21 -2.76
CA MET A 35 4.26 -12.67 -1.86
C MET A 35 4.86 -11.70 -0.84
N VAL A 36 6.02 -12.06 -0.24
CA VAL A 36 6.71 -11.18 0.72
C VAL A 36 7.23 -9.91 0.06
N THR A 37 7.76 -10.03 -1.16
CA THR A 37 8.31 -8.87 -1.90
C THR A 37 7.20 -7.91 -2.32
N GLU A 38 6.09 -8.43 -2.85
CA GLU A 38 4.92 -7.62 -3.24
C GLU A 38 4.30 -6.93 -2.02
N SER A 39 4.11 -7.66 -0.91
CA SER A 39 3.57 -7.10 0.33
C SER A 39 4.47 -6.01 0.93
N ARG A 40 5.79 -6.18 0.90
CA ARG A 40 6.74 -5.15 1.34
C ARG A 40 6.68 -3.92 0.46
N GLN A 41 6.64 -4.10 -0.86
CA GLN A 41 6.59 -2.97 -1.79
C GLN A 41 5.30 -2.17 -1.63
N GLU A 42 4.15 -2.84 -1.49
CA GLU A 42 2.88 -2.17 -1.22
C GLU A 42 2.90 -1.40 0.11
N THR A 43 3.48 -1.99 1.16
CA THR A 43 3.61 -1.35 2.47
C THR A 43 4.51 -0.11 2.40
N ILE A 44 5.64 -0.19 1.69
CA ILE A 44 6.55 0.95 1.51
C ILE A 44 5.82 2.09 0.78
N ASN A 45 5.14 1.78 -0.32
CA ASN A 45 4.42 2.78 -1.10
C ASN A 45 3.28 3.44 -0.30
N GLU A 46 2.57 2.68 0.54
CA GLU A 46 1.56 3.23 1.45
C GLU A 46 2.17 4.15 2.51
N GLN A 47 3.30 3.76 3.10
CA GLN A 47 3.98 4.56 4.11
C GLN A 47 4.54 5.85 3.51
N GLU A 48 5.12 5.78 2.32
CA GLU A 48 5.67 6.93 1.61
C GLU A 48 4.56 7.94 1.27
N TYR A 49 3.40 7.46 0.80
CA TYR A 49 2.23 8.31 0.57
C TYR A 49 1.73 8.96 1.86
N LYS A 50 1.56 8.19 2.95
CA LYS A 50 1.14 8.75 4.24
C LYS A 50 2.10 9.81 4.76
N ASN A 51 3.40 9.52 4.72
CA ASN A 51 4.43 10.45 5.17
C ASN A 51 4.45 11.73 4.32
N SER A 52 4.22 11.63 3.00
CA SER A 52 4.07 12.81 2.13
C SER A 52 2.89 13.68 2.54
N VAL A 53 1.72 13.06 2.76
CA VAL A 53 0.50 13.79 3.17
C VAL A 53 0.68 14.41 4.56
N GLU A 54 1.28 13.69 5.51
CA GLU A 54 1.56 14.21 6.85
C GLU A 54 2.53 15.40 6.82
N ASN A 55 3.61 15.33 6.04
CA ASN A 55 4.54 16.46 5.89
C ASN A 55 3.88 17.69 5.27
N GLU A 56 2.98 17.49 4.30
CA GLU A 56 2.20 18.59 3.71
C GLU A 56 1.26 19.22 4.77
N ILE A 57 0.54 18.39 5.52
CA ILE A 57 -0.34 18.85 6.62
C ILE A 57 0.47 19.62 7.66
N LEU A 58 1.63 19.12 8.08
CA LEU A 58 2.51 19.78 9.04
C LEU A 58 3.02 21.13 8.50
N GLY A 59 3.38 21.21 7.22
CA GLY A 59 3.76 22.45 6.57
C GLY A 59 2.64 23.49 6.57
N ILE A 60 1.40 23.07 6.34
CA ILE A 60 0.22 23.95 6.38
C ILE A 60 -0.05 24.43 7.82
N ILE A 61 0.07 23.54 8.83
CA ILE A 61 -0.10 23.90 10.24
C ILE A 61 0.98 24.90 10.69
N GLN A 62 2.22 24.76 10.23
CA GLN A 62 3.33 25.64 10.58
C GLN A 62 3.27 27.02 9.90
N GLY A 63 2.28 27.27 9.04
CA GLY A 63 2.09 28.58 8.41
C GLY A 63 2.93 28.81 7.15
N SER A 64 3.60 27.79 6.63
CA SER A 64 4.12 27.81 5.26
C SER A 64 2.93 27.73 4.31
N ASP A 65 2.66 28.84 3.60
CA ASP A 65 1.48 29.06 2.75
C ASP A 65 1.47 28.17 1.49
N THR A 66 1.39 26.86 1.71
CA THR A 66 1.30 25.85 0.68
C THR A 66 -0.17 25.63 0.33
N THR A 67 -0.47 25.70 -0.96
CA THR A 67 -1.79 25.33 -1.49
C THR A 67 -1.97 23.84 -1.29
N PRO A 68 -3.03 23.38 -0.60
CA PRO A 68 -3.26 21.95 -0.39
C PRO A 68 -3.37 21.20 -1.73
N SER A 69 -2.69 20.07 -1.86
CA SER A 69 -2.78 19.19 -3.02
C SER A 69 -4.03 18.30 -3.01
N GLY A 70 -4.69 18.18 -1.85
CA GLY A 70 -5.94 17.43 -1.69
C GLY A 70 -7.10 18.02 -2.50
N LEU A 71 -8.13 17.20 -2.74
CA LEU A 71 -9.32 17.62 -3.47
C LEU A 71 -10.22 18.48 -2.55
N PRO A 72 -10.62 19.71 -2.93
CA PRO A 72 -11.56 20.48 -2.13
C PRO A 72 -12.94 19.81 -2.14
N VAL A 73 -13.48 19.53 -0.95
CA VAL A 73 -14.78 18.86 -0.77
C VAL A 73 -15.89 19.89 -0.46
N GLY A 74 -15.54 20.98 0.21
CA GLY A 74 -16.48 22.04 0.54
C GLY A 74 -15.86 23.14 1.39
N SER A 75 -16.56 24.26 1.49
CA SER A 75 -16.18 25.38 2.34
C SER A 75 -17.33 25.71 3.27
N ASP A 76 -17.01 26.01 4.52
CA ASP A 76 -17.98 26.38 5.56
C ASP A 76 -17.31 27.28 6.61
N GLN A 77 -17.98 27.57 7.72
CA GLN A 77 -17.48 28.43 8.78
C GLN A 77 -17.63 27.80 10.16
N ILE A 78 -16.62 27.96 11.01
CA ILE A 78 -16.68 27.61 12.43
C ILE A 78 -16.96 28.90 13.21
N ILE A 79 -17.99 28.92 14.05
CA ILE A 79 -18.30 30.06 14.92
C ILE A 79 -17.57 29.88 16.25
N ILE A 80 -16.57 30.73 16.53
CA ILE A 80 -15.85 30.76 17.81
C ILE A 80 -16.06 32.14 18.44
N ASN A 81 -16.63 32.20 19.66
CA ASN A 81 -16.90 33.46 20.36
C ASN A 81 -17.66 34.50 19.50
N SER A 82 -18.71 34.05 18.80
CA SER A 82 -19.51 34.87 17.86
C SER A 82 -18.74 35.44 16.66
N ARG A 83 -17.51 34.97 16.41
CA ARG A 83 -16.73 35.31 15.22
C ARG A 83 -16.78 34.14 14.23
N PRO A 84 -17.24 34.37 12.99
CA PRO A 84 -17.17 33.35 11.95
C PRO A 84 -15.72 33.20 11.48
N LEU A 85 -15.21 31.98 11.51
CA LEU A 85 -13.93 31.59 10.90
C LEU A 85 -14.20 30.72 9.67
N PRO A 86 -14.06 31.26 8.45
CA PRO A 86 -14.23 30.47 7.23
C PRO A 86 -13.13 29.42 7.11
N PHE A 87 -13.47 28.28 6.54
CA PHE A 87 -12.54 27.19 6.22
C PHE A 87 -12.92 26.47 4.94
N THR A 88 -11.94 25.76 4.37
CA THR A 88 -12.13 24.82 3.27
C THR A 88 -11.64 23.44 3.70
N LEU A 89 -12.44 22.42 3.45
CA LEU A 89 -12.13 21.02 3.71
C LEU A 89 -11.50 20.40 2.46
N TYR A 90 -10.35 19.77 2.65
CA TYR A 90 -9.61 19.05 1.61
C TYR A 90 -9.58 17.56 1.94
N ARG A 91 -9.80 16.72 0.93
CA ARG A 91 -9.72 15.26 1.05
C ARG A 91 -8.52 14.74 0.27
N TYR A 92 -7.71 13.96 0.98
CA TYR A 92 -6.58 13.23 0.45
C TYR A 92 -6.99 11.76 0.36
N LYS A 93 -7.03 11.26 -0.87
CA LYS A 93 -7.34 9.86 -1.17
C LYS A 93 -6.31 9.36 -2.16
N GLN A 94 -5.67 8.24 -1.83
CA GLN A 94 -4.80 7.56 -2.79
C GLN A 94 -5.66 6.88 -3.85
N GLU A 95 -5.35 7.11 -5.13
CA GLU A 95 -6.07 6.45 -6.22
C GLU A 95 -5.93 4.93 -6.11
N GLY A 96 -7.05 4.21 -6.27
CA GLY A 96 -7.07 2.75 -6.26
C GLY A 96 -7.06 2.08 -4.86
N LYS A 97 -7.07 2.84 -3.75
CA LYS A 97 -7.20 2.27 -2.40
C LYS A 97 -8.48 2.71 -1.69
N GLU A 98 -9.23 1.73 -1.19
CA GLU A 98 -10.39 1.95 -0.32
C GLU A 98 -9.96 1.97 1.16
N GLY A 99 -10.47 2.92 1.94
CA GLY A 99 -10.33 2.92 3.41
C GLY A 99 -9.25 3.81 4.03
N THR A 100 -8.38 4.47 3.24
CA THR A 100 -7.44 5.48 3.77
C THR A 100 -7.75 6.84 3.15
N GLU A 101 -8.66 7.58 3.78
CA GLU A 101 -8.97 8.97 3.43
C GLU A 101 -8.52 9.88 4.58
N MET A 102 -7.73 10.90 4.27
CA MET A 102 -7.34 11.93 5.22
C MET A 102 -8.05 13.24 4.89
N TYR A 103 -8.47 13.95 5.93
CA TYR A 103 -9.21 15.19 5.80
C TYR A 103 -8.44 16.33 6.47
N LEU A 104 -8.24 17.42 5.74
CA LEU A 104 -7.55 18.61 6.22
C LEU A 104 -8.50 19.82 6.16
N ILE A 105 -8.58 20.55 7.28
CA ILE A 105 -9.26 21.84 7.34
C ILE A 105 -8.22 22.93 7.18
N LYS A 106 -8.29 23.71 6.09
CA LYS A 106 -7.49 24.93 5.92
C LYS A 106 -8.36 26.14 6.20
N ARG A 107 -7.89 27.04 7.06
CA ARG A 107 -8.55 28.32 7.32
C ARG A 107 -8.61 29.13 6.02
N GLY A 108 -9.79 29.63 5.68
CA GLY A 108 -9.98 30.56 4.58
C GLY A 108 -9.44 31.94 4.95
N ASN A 109 -8.99 32.71 3.96
CA ASN A 109 -8.63 34.10 4.19
C ASN A 109 -9.85 34.86 4.70
N THR A 110 -9.73 35.45 5.89
CA THR A 110 -10.67 36.48 6.34
C THR A 110 -10.44 37.73 5.50
N PRO A 111 -11.48 38.34 4.91
CA PRO A 111 -11.37 39.66 4.30
C PRO A 111 -10.97 40.73 5.33
#